data_AF-A0A929TVT8-F1
#
_entry.id   AF-A0A929TVT8-F1
#
_cell.length_a   1.000
_cell.length_b   1.000
_cell.length_c   1.000
_cell.angle_alpha   90.00
_cell.angle_beta   90.00
_cell.angle_gamma   90.00
#
_symmetry.space_group_name_H-M   'P 1'
#
loop_
_entity.id
_entity.type
_entity.pdbx_description
1 polymer ?
#
loop_
_entity_poly.entity_id
_entity_poly.type
_entity_poly.pdbx_seq_one_letter_code
_entity_poly.pdbx_strand_id
1 'polypeptide(L)'
;MYRLKDSIILRNIDGIYFCIDSQAKYYYHNKGIDQLNSTGYQLLNLMKQLVNFDIKSLTNAFRSQFTNLPSGIDLEDDIQQFLNEFIRKGYIISDDPISPVYSDIPNHKDVQSNTNNISLPQLVLDYWGKRRHIYSAGIELTTMCNLKCVHCYNQNEPHFAKMSTSDVFKILDILFDYGVLMVYFTGGEIFTRKDFLDIYLYAKKKGFVVEILTNSTLITEEAIELFKQYPPSNISISIYGKDNSSYYNVTGDKFGFTKLDKSVSALAKADLNFELKYIVLKENFSDHIAIKEYSNSFGKELKYGFELFPTLHGDNKNAGHQLTPSEILEIEKLDGVMSKKLYKSLHGKKVTPTDRYGFEPLYMCSI
;
A
#
# COMPACT_ATOMS: atom_id res chain seq x y z
N MET A 1 -3.32 3.93 34.89
CA MET A 1 -3.18 2.54 34.39
C MET A 1 -3.00 2.56 32.88
N TYR A 2 -2.22 1.65 32.31
CA TYR A 2 -1.88 1.61 30.88
C TYR A 2 -2.24 0.27 30.22
N ARG A 3 -2.50 0.32 28.92
CA ARG A 3 -2.72 -0.85 28.05
C ARG A 3 -2.21 -0.61 26.64
N LEU A 4 -1.53 -1.58 26.06
CA LEU A 4 -1.19 -1.54 24.62
C LEU A 4 -2.44 -1.82 23.79
N LYS A 5 -2.68 -1.05 22.71
CA LYS A 5 -3.81 -1.31 21.81
C LYS A 5 -3.76 -2.74 21.24
N ASP A 6 -4.92 -3.38 21.16
CA ASP A 6 -5.03 -4.75 20.60
C ASP A 6 -4.66 -4.81 19.12
N SER A 7 -4.76 -3.68 18.41
CA SER A 7 -4.39 -3.55 17.00
C SER A 7 -2.88 -3.55 16.76
N ILE A 8 -2.06 -3.43 17.80
CA ILE A 8 -0.61 -3.38 17.69
C ILE A 8 -0.02 -4.76 17.43
N ILE A 9 0.75 -4.85 16.36
CA ILE A 9 1.46 -6.03 15.91
C ILE A 9 2.95 -5.72 15.95
N LEU A 10 3.70 -6.63 16.57
CA LEU A 10 5.14 -6.53 16.66
C LEU A 10 5.74 -7.50 15.65
N ARG A 11 6.64 -7.01 14.79
CA ARG A 11 7.36 -7.85 13.83
C ARG A 11 8.85 -7.74 14.03
N ASN A 12 9.53 -8.86 13.90
CA ASN A 12 10.99 -8.93 13.79
C ASN A 12 11.31 -9.50 12.42
N ILE A 13 12.00 -8.71 11.60
CA ILE A 13 12.44 -9.09 10.25
C ILE A 13 13.96 -9.04 10.27
N ASP A 14 14.59 -10.21 10.50
CA ASP A 14 16.04 -10.39 10.57
C ASP A 14 16.78 -9.37 11.46
N GLY A 15 16.21 -9.08 12.64
CA GLY A 15 16.77 -8.14 13.60
C GLY A 15 16.32 -6.68 13.41
N ILE A 16 15.43 -6.41 12.45
CA ILE A 16 14.71 -5.14 12.38
C ILE A 16 13.35 -5.30 13.06
N TYR A 17 13.13 -4.49 14.09
CA TYR A 17 11.94 -4.54 14.91
C TYR A 17 10.95 -3.49 14.46
N PHE A 18 9.70 -3.87 14.26
CA PHE A 18 8.60 -2.99 13.88
C PHE A 18 7.47 -3.04 14.89
N CYS A 19 6.89 -1.87 15.16
CA CYS A 19 5.56 -1.71 15.73
C CYS A 19 4.61 -1.33 14.59
N ILE A 20 3.55 -2.11 14.38
CA ILE A 20 2.58 -1.89 13.30
C ILE A 20 1.19 -1.82 13.93
N ASP A 21 0.46 -0.72 13.71
CA ASP A 21 -0.95 -0.64 14.06
C ASP A 21 -1.79 -1.14 12.87
N SER A 22 -2.43 -2.30 13.01
CA SER A 22 -3.27 -2.88 11.96
C SER A 22 -4.52 -2.07 11.63
N GLN A 23 -4.91 -1.14 12.51
CA GLN A 23 -6.05 -0.24 12.34
C GLN A 23 -5.63 1.19 11.98
N ALA A 24 -4.32 1.43 11.76
CA ALA A 24 -3.87 2.74 11.31
C ALA A 24 -4.40 3.07 9.92
N LYS A 25 -4.85 4.32 9.79
CA LYS A 25 -5.45 4.87 8.58
C LYS A 25 -4.44 5.26 7.51
N TYR A 26 -3.26 5.70 7.93
CA TYR A 26 -2.17 6.11 7.06
C TYR A 26 -0.93 5.37 7.51
N TYR A 27 -0.38 4.51 6.63
CA TYR A 27 0.89 3.80 6.86
C TYR A 27 2.11 4.61 6.40
N TYR A 28 1.90 5.55 5.47
CA TYR A 28 2.95 6.42 4.96
C TYR A 28 2.90 7.77 5.71
N HIS A 29 4.07 8.38 5.94
CA HIS A 29 4.30 9.56 6.81
C HIS A 29 4.39 9.30 8.33
N ASN A 30 5.05 8.22 8.76
CA ASN A 30 5.33 7.90 10.17
C ASN A 30 4.08 7.74 11.05
N LYS A 31 2.99 7.23 10.46
CA LYS A 31 1.78 6.87 11.18
C LYS A 31 1.57 5.36 10.99
N GLY A 32 1.24 4.65 12.06
CA GLY A 32 0.87 3.22 11.99
C GLY A 32 1.99 2.21 11.75
N ILE A 33 3.22 2.64 11.49
CA ILE A 33 4.41 1.78 11.47
C ILE A 33 5.63 2.55 11.96
N ASP A 34 6.30 2.00 12.98
CA ASP A 34 7.53 2.54 13.55
C ASP A 34 8.60 1.46 13.64
N GLN A 35 9.83 1.83 13.31
CA GLN A 35 11.00 1.01 13.63
C GLN A 35 11.34 1.18 15.11
N LEU A 36 11.67 0.07 15.77
CA LEU A 36 12.11 0.02 17.15
C LEU A 36 13.57 -0.43 17.24
N ASN A 37 14.23 -0.03 18.31
CA ASN A 37 15.40 -0.78 18.77
C ASN A 37 14.95 -2.06 19.51
N SER A 38 15.91 -2.94 19.83
CA SER A 38 15.62 -4.20 20.52
C SER A 38 14.95 -3.99 21.88
N THR A 39 15.35 -2.97 22.63
CA THR A 39 14.81 -2.68 23.97
C THR A 39 13.34 -2.27 23.92
N GLY A 40 13.00 -1.34 23.03
CA GLY A 40 11.62 -0.90 22.82
C GLY A 40 10.72 -2.06 22.35
N TYR A 41 11.23 -2.93 21.47
CA TYR A 41 10.51 -4.13 21.06
C TYR A 41 10.20 -5.07 22.23
N GLN A 42 11.17 -5.29 23.12
CA GLN A 42 10.97 -6.13 24.32
C GLN A 42 10.01 -5.48 25.32
N LEU A 43 10.07 -4.17 25.52
CA LEU A 43 9.11 -3.44 26.33
C LEU A 43 7.68 -3.63 25.82
N LEU A 44 7.42 -3.47 24.51
CA LEU A 44 6.08 -3.68 23.96
C LEU A 44 5.63 -5.15 24.06
N ASN A 45 6.53 -6.13 23.92
CA ASN A 45 6.20 -7.55 24.16
C ASN A 45 5.76 -7.80 25.61
N LEU A 46 6.46 -7.21 26.58
CA LEU A 46 6.08 -7.28 27.99
C LEU A 46 4.70 -6.66 28.23
N MET A 47 4.42 -5.50 27.64
CA MET A 47 3.11 -4.85 27.72
C MET A 47 1.98 -5.75 27.19
N LYS A 48 2.22 -6.48 26.08
CA LYS A 48 1.26 -7.47 25.56
C LYS A 48 0.96 -8.59 26.54
N GLN A 49 1.96 -9.06 27.28
CA GLN A 49 1.80 -10.15 28.26
C GLN A 49 1.06 -9.69 29.51
N LEU A 50 1.30 -8.44 29.96
CA LEU A 50 0.69 -7.89 31.16
C LEU A 50 -0.78 -7.49 30.96
N VAL A 51 -1.19 -7.21 29.71
CA VAL A 51 -2.54 -6.73 29.32
C VAL A 51 -2.87 -5.36 29.91
N ASN A 52 -2.95 -5.22 31.23
CA ASN A 52 -3.08 -3.95 31.94
C ASN A 52 -1.93 -3.80 32.94
N PHE A 53 -1.28 -2.64 32.97
CA PHE A 53 -0.10 -2.44 33.81
C PHE A 53 0.00 -1.00 34.32
N ASP A 54 0.79 -0.83 35.37
CA ASP A 54 1.33 0.45 35.81
C ASP A 54 2.85 0.48 35.57
N ILE A 55 3.50 1.62 35.79
CA ILE A 55 4.94 1.76 35.56
C ILE A 55 5.73 0.79 36.45
N LYS A 56 5.31 0.58 37.69
CA LYS A 56 6.02 -0.28 38.65
C LYS A 56 5.98 -1.74 38.23
N SER A 57 4.81 -2.25 37.86
CA SER A 57 4.63 -3.62 37.38
C SER A 57 5.39 -3.88 36.08
N LEU A 58 5.35 -2.94 35.13
CA LEU A 58 6.14 -3.04 33.89
C LEU A 58 7.65 -3.00 34.17
N THR A 59 8.11 -2.10 35.05
CA THR A 59 9.51 -1.98 35.45
C THR A 59 10.02 -3.25 36.11
N ASN A 60 9.22 -3.82 37.03
CA ASN A 60 9.55 -5.07 37.70
C ASN A 60 9.61 -6.24 36.72
N ALA A 61 8.66 -6.32 35.79
CA ALA A 61 8.67 -7.34 34.73
C ALA A 61 9.91 -7.20 33.84
N PHE A 62 10.27 -5.98 33.45
CA PHE A 62 11.48 -5.71 32.67
C PHE A 62 12.75 -6.12 33.44
N ARG A 63 12.91 -5.70 34.70
CA ARG A 63 14.06 -6.11 35.54
C ARG A 63 14.18 -7.63 35.69
N SER A 64 13.05 -8.34 35.76
CA SER A 64 13.08 -9.81 35.88
C SER A 64 13.63 -10.51 34.63
N GLN A 65 13.55 -9.89 33.45
CA GLN A 65 14.05 -10.43 32.19
C GLN A 65 15.48 -9.98 31.85
N PHE A 66 15.94 -8.84 32.39
CA PHE A 66 17.26 -8.27 32.10
C PHE A 66 18.12 -8.16 33.37
N THR A 67 19.06 -9.09 33.54
CA THR A 67 19.89 -9.21 34.75
C THR A 67 21.09 -8.26 34.80
N ASN A 68 21.52 -7.72 33.65
CA ASN A 68 22.72 -6.88 33.53
C ASN A 68 22.35 -5.43 33.15
N LEU A 69 21.52 -4.78 33.97
CA LEU A 69 21.20 -3.37 33.77
C LEU A 69 22.38 -2.48 34.22
N PRO A 70 22.75 -1.44 33.45
CA PRO A 70 23.79 -0.51 33.85
C PRO A 70 23.47 0.17 35.19
N SER A 71 24.49 0.31 36.04
CA SER A 71 24.37 0.98 37.33
C SER A 71 24.09 2.48 37.15
N GLY A 72 23.11 3.02 37.89
CA GLY A 72 22.77 4.45 37.90
C GLY A 72 21.69 4.87 36.91
N ILE A 73 21.05 3.94 36.19
CA ILE A 73 19.89 4.23 35.33
C ILE A 73 18.62 4.32 36.15
N ASP A 74 17.86 5.40 35.95
CA ASP A 74 16.47 5.50 36.40
C ASP A 74 15.55 4.83 35.38
N LEU A 75 15.37 3.52 35.54
CA LEU A 75 14.58 2.72 34.63
C LEU A 75 13.09 3.12 34.63
N GLU A 76 12.57 3.60 35.76
CA GLU A 76 11.16 4.04 35.83
C GLU A 76 10.96 5.30 34.99
N ASP A 77 11.91 6.25 35.03
CA ASP A 77 11.88 7.46 34.20
C ASP A 77 12.03 7.13 32.71
N ASP A 78 12.98 6.27 32.33
CA ASP A 78 13.15 5.84 30.93
C ASP A 78 11.88 5.17 30.38
N ILE A 79 11.27 4.27 31.17
CA ILE A 79 10.01 3.62 30.81
C ILE A 79 8.88 4.66 30.71
N GLN A 80 8.82 5.63 31.62
CA GLN A 80 7.82 6.70 31.58
C GLN A 80 7.95 7.55 30.32
N GLN A 81 9.18 7.92 29.92
CA GLN A 81 9.44 8.64 28.68
C GLN A 81 9.00 7.84 27.45
N PHE A 82 9.33 6.54 27.42
CA PHE A 82 8.88 5.62 26.36
C PHE A 82 7.34 5.55 26.28
N LEU A 83 6.66 5.38 27.42
CA LEU A 83 5.20 5.37 27.48
C LEU A 83 4.61 6.67 26.94
N ASN A 84 5.14 7.82 27.35
CA ASN A 84 4.66 9.13 26.88
C ASN A 84 4.78 9.27 25.35
N GLU A 85 5.90 8.83 24.77
CA GLU A 85 6.07 8.83 23.32
C GLU A 85 5.03 7.94 22.62
N PHE A 86 4.83 6.71 23.11
CA PHE A 86 3.93 5.74 22.49
C PHE A 86 2.45 6.06 22.71
N ILE A 87 2.11 6.77 23.79
CA ILE A 87 0.77 7.34 23.97
C ILE A 87 0.54 8.49 23.00
N ARG A 88 1.53 9.38 22.79
CA ARG A 88 1.45 10.45 21.79
C ARG A 88 1.29 9.91 20.36
N LYS A 89 1.95 8.79 20.04
CA LYS A 89 1.77 8.06 18.77
C LYS A 89 0.44 7.31 18.69
N GLY A 90 -0.27 7.18 19.81
CA GLY A 90 -1.56 6.52 19.91
C GLY A 90 -1.48 4.99 19.95
N TYR A 91 -0.35 4.40 20.32
CA TYR A 91 -0.19 2.94 20.44
C TYR A 91 -0.59 2.41 21.82
N ILE A 92 -0.50 3.25 22.85
CA ILE A 92 -0.84 2.93 24.24
C ILE A 92 -2.05 3.76 24.68
N ILE A 93 -2.97 3.10 25.38
CA ILE A 93 -4.14 3.70 26.04
C ILE A 93 -3.78 3.89 27.52
N SER A 94 -4.17 5.03 28.08
CA SER A 94 -4.01 5.37 29.51
C SER A 94 -5.36 5.70 30.11
N ASP A 95 -5.67 5.14 31.28
CA ASP A 95 -6.87 5.43 32.06
C ASP A 95 -6.76 6.74 32.84
N ASP A 96 -5.53 7.17 33.13
CA ASP A 96 -5.30 8.51 33.67
C ASP A 96 -5.53 9.51 32.54
N PRO A 97 -6.39 10.53 32.73
CA PRO A 97 -6.52 11.61 31.77
C PRO A 97 -5.16 12.26 31.71
N ILE A 98 -4.40 11.92 30.66
CA ILE A 98 -3.27 12.74 30.27
C ILE A 98 -3.93 14.05 29.88
N SER A 99 -3.87 15.03 30.79
CA SER A 99 -4.01 16.42 30.42
C SER A 99 -3.22 16.57 29.12
N PRO A 100 -3.79 17.03 27.99
CA PRO A 100 -3.01 17.25 26.79
C PRO A 100 -1.90 18.23 27.19
N VAL A 101 -0.70 17.71 27.44
CA VAL A 101 0.43 18.49 27.90
C VAL A 101 0.87 19.33 26.70
N TYR A 102 0.37 20.56 26.71
CA TYR A 102 0.65 21.72 25.88
C TYR A 102 0.17 21.71 24.42
N SER A 103 -0.97 22.37 24.21
CA SER A 103 -1.04 23.45 23.22
C SER A 103 0.00 24.52 23.57
N ASP A 104 0.77 24.97 22.58
CA ASP A 104 1.77 26.05 22.66
C ASP A 104 3.07 25.74 23.41
N ILE A 105 3.99 25.06 22.71
CA ILE A 105 5.43 25.28 22.87
C ILE A 105 5.95 25.80 21.52
N PRO A 106 6.71 26.91 21.45
CA PRO A 106 7.22 27.47 20.20
C PRO A 106 8.07 26.42 19.47
N ASN A 107 8.19 26.54 18.15
CA ASN A 107 9.17 25.85 17.30
C ASN A 107 10.54 25.74 18.02
N HIS A 108 10.71 24.68 18.82
CA HIS A 108 12.01 24.29 19.31
C HIS A 108 12.64 23.57 18.12
N LYS A 109 13.42 24.35 17.38
CA LYS A 109 14.49 23.84 16.53
C LYS A 109 15.09 22.62 17.22
N ASP A 110 15.04 21.50 16.52
CA ASP A 110 16.06 20.46 16.57
C ASP A 110 16.59 20.17 17.98
N VAL A 111 15.75 19.61 18.86
CA VAL A 111 16.30 18.59 19.75
C VAL A 111 16.59 17.41 18.84
N GLN A 112 17.79 17.41 18.28
CA GLN A 112 18.37 16.25 17.62
C GLN A 112 18.39 15.12 18.66
N SER A 113 17.32 14.32 18.68
CA SER A 113 17.42 12.98 19.21
C SER A 113 18.51 12.32 18.39
N ASN A 114 19.65 12.03 19.02
CA ASN A 114 20.78 11.33 18.44
C ASN A 114 20.44 9.85 18.13
N THR A 115 19.18 9.53 17.88
CA THR A 115 18.73 8.30 17.26
C THR A 115 18.79 8.53 15.76
N ASN A 116 19.59 7.73 15.06
CA ASN A 116 19.58 7.64 13.61
C ASN A 116 18.20 7.13 13.16
N ASN A 117 17.16 7.96 13.22
CA ASN A 117 15.80 7.66 12.77
C ASN A 117 15.81 7.69 11.24
N ILE A 118 16.27 6.58 10.67
CA ILE A 118 16.20 6.32 9.24
C ILE A 118 14.71 6.28 8.87
N SER A 119 14.30 7.07 7.87
CA SER A 119 12.93 7.05 7.38
C SER A 119 12.58 5.67 6.83
N LEU A 120 11.30 5.26 6.89
CA LEU A 120 10.89 3.97 6.32
C LEU A 120 11.37 3.79 4.86
N PRO A 121 11.25 4.78 3.95
CA PRO A 121 11.83 4.65 2.60
C PRO A 121 13.33 4.38 2.58
N GLN A 122 14.09 5.05 3.43
CA GLN A 122 15.54 4.84 3.53
C GLN A 122 15.87 3.47 4.13
N LEU A 123 15.08 3.01 5.11
CA LEU A 123 15.18 1.67 5.69
C LEU A 123 14.88 0.58 4.64
N VAL A 124 13.87 0.80 3.81
CA VAL A 124 13.54 -0.07 2.67
C VAL A 124 14.74 -0.21 1.73
N LEU A 125 15.37 0.89 1.35
CA LEU A 125 16.55 0.86 0.48
C LEU A 125 17.76 0.19 1.14
N ASP A 126 18.05 0.53 2.39
CA ASP A 126 19.24 0.05 3.09
C ASP A 126 19.15 -1.42 3.49
N TYR A 127 17.98 -1.89 3.87
CA TYR A 127 17.78 -3.28 4.22
C TYR A 127 17.38 -4.13 3.02
N TRP A 128 16.18 -3.88 2.47
CA TRP A 128 15.63 -4.72 1.42
C TRP A 128 16.39 -4.53 0.10
N GLY A 129 16.71 -3.28 -0.25
CA GLY A 129 17.46 -2.97 -1.47
C GLY A 129 18.85 -3.62 -1.49
N LYS A 130 19.69 -3.33 -0.48
CA LYS A 130 21.07 -3.86 -0.43
C LYS A 130 21.15 -5.38 -0.26
N ARG A 131 20.23 -5.98 0.49
CA ARG A 131 20.20 -7.44 0.72
C ARG A 131 19.41 -8.21 -0.33
N ARG A 132 18.76 -7.51 -1.28
CA ARG A 132 17.81 -8.09 -2.23
C ARG A 132 16.72 -8.92 -1.54
N HIS A 133 16.35 -8.52 -0.32
CA HIS A 133 15.32 -9.20 0.46
C HIS A 133 13.94 -8.85 -0.09
N ILE A 134 12.98 -9.76 0.01
CA ILE A 134 11.64 -9.55 -0.56
C ILE A 134 10.88 -8.55 0.31
N TYR A 135 10.59 -7.38 -0.26
CA TYR A 135 9.88 -6.32 0.46
C TYR A 135 8.36 -6.39 0.32
N SER A 136 7.92 -6.66 -0.91
CA SER A 136 6.52 -6.65 -1.31
C SER A 136 6.21 -7.88 -2.15
N ALA A 137 5.02 -8.43 -1.99
CA ALA A 137 4.52 -9.56 -2.78
C ALA A 137 3.13 -9.25 -3.36
N GLY A 138 2.96 -9.54 -4.65
CA GLY A 138 1.68 -9.50 -5.33
C GLY A 138 1.01 -10.85 -5.35
N ILE A 139 -0.27 -10.90 -4.99
CA ILE A 139 -1.05 -12.14 -5.06
C ILE A 139 -2.26 -11.92 -5.96
N GLU A 140 -2.24 -12.61 -7.11
CA GLU A 140 -3.39 -12.73 -7.98
C GLU A 140 -4.35 -13.78 -7.39
N LEU A 141 -5.43 -13.32 -6.75
CA LEU A 141 -6.31 -14.19 -5.96
C LEU A 141 -7.31 -14.99 -6.82
N THR A 142 -7.56 -14.51 -8.04
CA THR A 142 -8.58 -15.04 -8.94
C THR A 142 -8.37 -14.50 -10.35
N THR A 143 -8.60 -15.33 -11.38
CA THR A 143 -8.70 -14.85 -12.76
C THR A 143 -10.13 -14.45 -13.13
N MET A 144 -11.11 -14.66 -12.26
CA MET A 144 -12.50 -14.24 -12.51
C MET A 144 -12.61 -12.71 -12.43
N CYS A 145 -13.32 -12.13 -13.38
CA CYS A 145 -13.67 -10.70 -13.40
C CYS A 145 -15.14 -10.54 -13.79
N ASN A 146 -15.79 -9.48 -13.28
CA ASN A 146 -17.14 -9.10 -13.67
C ASN A 146 -17.18 -8.15 -14.87
N LEU A 147 -16.04 -7.57 -15.26
CA LEU A 147 -15.88 -6.73 -16.45
C LEU A 147 -15.22 -7.53 -17.58
N LYS A 148 -15.34 -7.03 -18.81
CA LYS A 148 -14.76 -7.64 -20.03
C LYS A 148 -13.86 -6.65 -20.76
N CYS A 149 -12.85 -6.15 -20.04
CA CYS A 149 -12.02 -5.07 -20.55
C CYS A 149 -11.25 -5.47 -21.82
N VAL A 150 -11.36 -4.65 -22.88
CA VAL A 150 -10.77 -4.93 -24.20
C VAL A 150 -9.24 -5.08 -24.17
N HIS A 151 -8.58 -4.37 -23.26
CA HIS A 151 -7.13 -4.36 -23.10
C HIS A 151 -6.60 -5.47 -22.17
N CYS A 152 -7.48 -6.20 -21.47
CA CYS A 152 -7.09 -7.05 -20.35
C CYS A 152 -6.20 -8.21 -20.78
N TYR A 153 -5.07 -8.41 -20.11
CA TYR A 153 -4.18 -9.55 -20.39
C TYR A 153 -4.84 -10.90 -20.11
N ASN A 154 -5.78 -10.95 -19.15
CA ASN A 154 -6.48 -12.15 -18.70
C ASN A 154 -7.60 -12.61 -19.67
N GLN A 155 -8.02 -11.76 -20.63
CA GLN A 155 -8.96 -12.12 -21.71
C GLN A 155 -10.29 -12.79 -21.28
N ASN A 156 -10.72 -12.59 -20.02
CA ASN A 156 -11.90 -13.22 -19.43
C ASN A 156 -11.87 -14.75 -19.40
N GLU A 157 -10.69 -15.36 -19.32
CA GLU A 157 -10.59 -16.81 -19.23
C GLU A 157 -10.92 -17.30 -17.81
N PRO A 158 -11.99 -18.10 -17.63
CA PRO A 158 -12.26 -18.73 -16.35
C PRO A 158 -11.26 -19.87 -16.16
N HIS A 159 -10.07 -19.58 -15.63
CA HIS A 159 -9.16 -20.64 -15.21
C HIS A 159 -9.67 -21.26 -13.90
N PHE A 160 -9.86 -22.58 -13.94
CA PHE A 160 -10.56 -23.34 -12.90
C PHE A 160 -9.65 -23.80 -11.74
N ALA A 161 -8.34 -23.57 -11.81
CA ALA A 161 -7.43 -23.89 -10.70
C ALA A 161 -7.51 -22.78 -9.63
N LYS A 162 -8.52 -22.87 -8.76
CA LYS A 162 -8.70 -21.93 -7.64
C LYS A 162 -7.82 -22.35 -6.47
N MET A 163 -6.91 -21.47 -6.05
CA MET A 163 -6.28 -21.60 -4.72
C MET A 163 -7.37 -21.55 -3.64
N SER A 164 -7.39 -22.55 -2.75
CA SER A 164 -8.32 -22.53 -1.61
C SER A 164 -7.97 -21.39 -0.66
N THR A 165 -8.91 -20.97 0.19
CA THR A 165 -8.65 -19.97 1.25
C THR A 165 -7.48 -20.40 2.14
N SER A 166 -7.40 -21.70 2.47
CA SER A 166 -6.32 -22.26 3.28
C SER A 166 -4.96 -22.15 2.58
N ASP A 167 -4.90 -22.33 1.27
CA ASP A 167 -3.65 -22.19 0.53
C ASP A 167 -3.19 -20.73 0.48
N VAL A 168 -4.13 -19.78 0.34
CA VAL A 168 -3.82 -18.35 0.43
C VAL A 168 -3.28 -17.99 1.82
N PHE A 169 -3.87 -18.51 2.89
CA PHE A 169 -3.36 -18.30 4.25
C PHE A 169 -1.94 -18.86 4.42
N LYS A 170 -1.68 -20.09 3.93
CA LYS A 170 -0.32 -20.67 3.96
C LYS A 170 0.69 -19.84 3.19
N ILE A 171 0.30 -19.29 2.03
CA ILE A 171 1.17 -18.38 1.27
C ILE A 171 1.48 -17.13 2.10
N LEU A 172 0.47 -16.54 2.75
CA LEU A 172 0.68 -15.39 3.64
C LEU A 172 1.55 -15.74 4.86
N ASP A 173 1.44 -16.96 5.39
CA ASP A 173 2.33 -17.48 6.45
C ASP A 173 3.78 -17.51 5.97
N ILE A 174 4.02 -18.14 4.81
CA ILE A 174 5.34 -18.21 4.20
C ILE A 174 5.91 -16.81 3.97
N LEU A 175 5.16 -15.92 3.32
CA LEU A 175 5.62 -14.54 3.05
C LEU A 175 5.98 -13.78 4.33
N PHE A 176 5.22 -13.99 5.41
CA PHE A 176 5.50 -13.36 6.69
C PHE A 176 6.81 -13.85 7.29
N ASP A 177 7.04 -15.17 7.27
CA ASP A 177 8.26 -15.81 7.77
C ASP A 177 9.49 -15.41 6.95
N TYR A 178 9.30 -15.16 5.65
CA TYR A 178 10.30 -14.60 4.74
C TYR A 178 10.50 -13.08 4.88
N GLY A 179 9.90 -12.42 5.88
CA GLY A 179 10.17 -11.01 6.14
C GLY A 179 9.50 -10.02 5.19
N VAL A 180 8.49 -10.46 4.43
CA VAL A 180 7.73 -9.58 3.53
C VAL A 180 6.89 -8.62 4.37
N LEU A 181 7.02 -7.32 4.13
CA LEU A 181 6.29 -6.29 4.87
C LEU A 181 4.98 -5.90 4.18
N MET A 182 5.01 -5.82 2.86
CA MET A 182 3.87 -5.37 2.05
C MET A 182 3.29 -6.50 1.22
N VAL A 183 1.97 -6.54 1.11
CA VAL A 183 1.28 -7.38 0.13
C VAL A 183 0.27 -6.54 -0.64
N TYR A 184 0.06 -6.88 -1.90
CA TYR A 184 -1.06 -6.35 -2.65
C TYR A 184 -1.91 -7.48 -3.24
N PHE A 185 -3.22 -7.31 -3.14
CA PHE A 185 -4.19 -8.25 -3.69
C PHE A 185 -4.74 -7.74 -5.00
N THR A 186 -4.72 -8.60 -6.01
CA THR A 186 -5.19 -8.32 -7.37
C THR A 186 -5.83 -9.57 -7.98
N GLY A 187 -6.15 -9.53 -9.27
CA GLY A 187 -6.84 -10.59 -9.98
C GLY A 187 -7.37 -10.14 -11.33
N GLY A 188 -8.37 -10.88 -11.81
CA GLY A 188 -9.42 -10.30 -12.64
C GLY A 188 -10.20 -9.24 -11.85
N GLU A 189 -10.91 -9.65 -10.80
CA GLU A 189 -11.50 -8.76 -9.78
C GLU A 189 -11.62 -9.49 -8.45
N ILE A 190 -10.93 -8.99 -7.42
CA ILE A 190 -10.87 -9.60 -6.09
C ILE A 190 -12.25 -9.77 -5.44
N PHE A 191 -13.18 -8.83 -5.65
CA PHE A 191 -14.53 -8.89 -5.08
C PHE A 191 -15.43 -9.94 -5.74
N THR A 192 -14.98 -10.61 -6.80
CA THR A 192 -15.65 -11.82 -7.31
C THR A 192 -15.42 -13.04 -6.41
N ARG A 193 -14.43 -12.97 -5.51
CA ARG A 193 -14.05 -14.03 -4.59
C ARG A 193 -14.78 -13.84 -3.26
N LYS A 194 -15.62 -14.81 -2.87
CA LYS A 194 -16.51 -14.71 -1.70
C LYS A 194 -15.79 -14.58 -0.35
N ASP A 195 -14.61 -15.18 -0.24
CA ASP A 195 -13.73 -15.20 0.94
C ASP A 195 -12.67 -14.08 0.92
N PHE A 196 -12.79 -13.10 0.02
CA PHE A 196 -11.79 -12.02 -0.09
C PHE A 196 -11.63 -11.22 1.22
N LEU A 197 -12.74 -10.88 1.89
CA LEU A 197 -12.69 -10.11 3.14
C LEU A 197 -12.00 -10.89 4.28
N ASP A 198 -12.14 -12.22 4.31
CA ASP A 198 -11.41 -13.09 5.25
C ASP A 198 -9.91 -13.10 4.96
N ILE A 199 -9.52 -13.20 3.69
CA ILE A 199 -8.12 -13.12 3.24
C ILE A 199 -7.49 -11.78 3.58
N TYR A 200 -8.22 -10.69 3.31
CA TYR A 200 -7.80 -9.34 3.65
C TYR A 200 -7.56 -9.20 5.16
N LEU A 201 -8.53 -9.60 5.97
CA LEU A 201 -8.46 -9.48 7.42
C LEU A 201 -7.34 -10.35 8.01
N TYR A 202 -7.14 -11.56 7.48
CA TYR A 202 -6.05 -12.43 7.86
C TYR A 202 -4.69 -11.76 7.65
N ALA A 203 -4.45 -11.20 6.46
CA ALA A 203 -3.21 -10.49 6.17
C ALA A 203 -3.00 -9.27 7.09
N LYS A 204 -4.06 -8.48 7.31
CA LYS A 204 -4.02 -7.30 8.20
C LYS A 204 -3.68 -7.69 9.64
N LYS A 205 -4.35 -8.70 10.21
CA LYS A 205 -4.11 -9.18 11.57
C LYS A 205 -2.76 -9.86 11.75
N LYS A 206 -2.16 -10.35 10.67
CA LYS A 206 -0.81 -10.90 10.69
C LYS A 206 0.28 -9.81 10.69
N GLY A 207 -0.05 -8.57 10.31
CA GLY A 207 0.88 -7.43 10.33
C GLY A 207 1.48 -7.11 8.97
N PHE A 208 0.79 -7.46 7.88
CA PHE A 208 1.11 -6.94 6.56
C PHE A 208 0.54 -5.53 6.39
N VAL A 209 1.29 -4.70 5.66
CA VAL A 209 0.74 -3.49 5.06
C VAL A 209 0.10 -3.89 3.73
N VAL A 210 -1.23 -3.76 3.65
CA VAL A 210 -2.02 -4.33 2.54
C VAL A 210 -2.50 -3.24 1.59
N GLU A 211 -2.15 -3.36 0.31
CA GLU A 211 -2.73 -2.61 -0.80
C GLU A 211 -3.77 -3.46 -1.56
N ILE A 212 -4.78 -2.81 -2.12
CA ILE A 212 -5.86 -3.46 -2.87
C ILE A 212 -5.91 -2.89 -4.29
N LEU A 213 -5.92 -3.75 -5.31
CA LEU A 213 -6.17 -3.39 -6.71
C LEU A 213 -7.55 -3.89 -7.13
N THR A 214 -8.43 -3.00 -7.59
CA THR A 214 -9.83 -3.35 -7.91
C THR A 214 -10.42 -2.42 -8.98
N ASN A 215 -11.40 -2.91 -9.73
CA ASN A 215 -12.27 -2.06 -10.55
C ASN A 215 -13.35 -1.32 -9.71
N SER A 216 -13.44 -1.63 -8.42
CA SER A 216 -14.36 -1.09 -7.39
C SER A 216 -15.86 -1.30 -7.61
N THR A 217 -16.29 -1.79 -8.78
CA THR A 217 -17.71 -1.89 -9.14
C THR A 217 -18.53 -2.89 -8.30
N LEU A 218 -17.86 -3.73 -7.50
CA LEU A 218 -18.45 -4.73 -6.61
C LEU A 218 -18.23 -4.46 -5.12
N ILE A 219 -17.70 -3.29 -4.74
CA ILE A 219 -17.51 -2.94 -3.33
C ILE A 219 -18.88 -2.89 -2.63
N THR A 220 -18.97 -3.61 -1.52
CA THR A 220 -20.17 -3.67 -0.66
C THR A 220 -20.00 -2.76 0.56
N GLU A 221 -21.13 -2.44 1.22
CA GLU A 221 -21.11 -1.73 2.50
C GLU A 221 -20.31 -2.50 3.57
N GLU A 222 -20.42 -3.82 3.57
CA GLU A 222 -19.64 -4.70 4.46
C GLU A 222 -18.13 -4.53 4.27
N ALA A 223 -17.66 -4.45 3.02
CA ALA A 223 -16.26 -4.19 2.72
C ALA A 223 -15.83 -2.80 3.22
N ILE A 224 -16.68 -1.78 3.07
CA ILE A 224 -16.40 -0.41 3.54
C ILE A 224 -16.29 -0.38 5.07
N GLU A 225 -17.21 -1.01 5.79
CA GLU A 225 -17.15 -1.08 7.25
C GLU A 225 -15.92 -1.86 7.74
N LEU A 226 -15.55 -2.94 7.06
CA LEU A 226 -14.31 -3.64 7.36
C LEU A 226 -13.08 -2.74 7.12
N PHE A 227 -13.03 -2.01 6.01
CA PHE A 227 -11.92 -1.10 5.71
C PHE A 227 -11.86 0.10 6.65
N LYS A 228 -12.99 0.56 7.22
CA LYS A 228 -12.96 1.58 8.27
C LYS A 228 -12.29 1.06 9.55
N GLN A 229 -12.50 -0.21 9.89
CA GLN A 229 -11.89 -0.84 11.07
C GLN A 229 -10.43 -1.23 10.82
N TYR A 230 -10.14 -1.78 9.65
CA TYR A 230 -8.81 -2.19 9.22
C TYR A 230 -8.52 -1.52 7.89
N PRO A 231 -7.98 -0.29 7.87
CA PRO A 231 -7.76 0.42 6.62
C PRO A 231 -6.67 -0.23 5.75
N PRO A 232 -6.90 -0.43 4.43
CA PRO A 232 -5.81 -0.73 3.51
C PRO A 232 -4.85 0.47 3.44
N SER A 233 -3.58 0.23 3.16
CA SER A 233 -2.64 1.33 2.94
C SER A 233 -3.02 2.17 1.72
N ASN A 234 -3.58 1.50 0.72
CA ASN A 234 -4.09 2.11 -0.49
C ASN A 234 -5.15 1.23 -1.16
N ILE A 235 -6.13 1.85 -1.80
CA ILE A 235 -7.05 1.22 -2.74
C ILE A 235 -6.76 1.80 -4.12
N SER A 236 -6.06 1.03 -4.96
CA SER A 236 -5.78 1.33 -6.35
C SER A 236 -7.00 0.98 -7.21
N ILE A 237 -7.75 1.99 -7.64
CA ILE A 237 -9.00 1.82 -8.38
C ILE A 237 -8.78 2.09 -9.86
N SER A 238 -9.16 1.14 -10.72
CA SER A 238 -9.13 1.36 -12.18
C SER A 238 -10.37 2.13 -12.66
N ILE A 239 -10.15 3.24 -13.37
CA ILE A 239 -11.18 3.99 -14.09
C ILE A 239 -10.95 3.86 -15.60
N TYR A 240 -12.02 3.75 -16.39
CA TYR A 240 -11.92 3.41 -17.81
C TYR A 240 -12.67 4.35 -18.76
N GLY A 241 -13.47 5.28 -18.25
CA GLY A 241 -14.25 6.23 -19.04
C GLY A 241 -14.88 7.32 -18.16
N LYS A 242 -15.26 8.44 -18.78
CA LYS A 242 -15.92 9.58 -18.10
C LYS A 242 -17.42 9.39 -17.83
N ASP A 243 -18.06 8.47 -18.54
CA ASP A 243 -19.48 8.17 -18.42
C ASP A 243 -19.77 6.70 -18.81
N ASN A 244 -21.00 6.22 -18.62
CA ASN A 244 -21.34 4.82 -18.94
C ASN A 244 -21.14 4.44 -20.42
N SER A 245 -21.19 5.40 -21.35
CA SER A 245 -21.02 5.12 -22.77
C SER A 245 -19.56 4.79 -23.08
N SER A 246 -18.63 5.65 -22.68
CA SER A 246 -17.21 5.38 -22.88
C SER A 246 -16.69 4.24 -22.00
N TYR A 247 -17.21 4.12 -20.78
CA TYR A 247 -16.89 3.00 -19.89
C TYR A 247 -17.32 1.65 -20.50
N TYR A 248 -18.49 1.60 -21.17
CA TYR A 248 -18.94 0.41 -21.90
C TYR A 248 -18.00 0.05 -23.06
N ASN A 249 -17.49 1.03 -23.80
CA ASN A 249 -16.55 0.78 -24.91
C ASN A 249 -15.28 0.06 -24.44
N VAL A 250 -14.82 0.35 -23.22
CA VAL A 250 -13.64 -0.31 -22.66
C VAL A 250 -13.99 -1.62 -21.97
N THR A 251 -15.06 -1.66 -21.18
CA THR A 251 -15.30 -2.74 -20.19
C THR A 251 -16.43 -3.69 -20.54
N GLY A 252 -17.30 -3.33 -21.48
CA GLY A 252 -18.53 -4.05 -21.80
C GLY A 252 -19.65 -3.92 -20.76
N ASP A 253 -19.49 -3.15 -19.69
CA ASP A 253 -20.53 -2.93 -18.67
C ASP A 253 -21.31 -1.63 -18.93
N LYS A 254 -22.61 -1.75 -19.19
CA LYS A 254 -23.53 -0.63 -19.50
C LYS A 254 -23.71 0.36 -18.34
N PHE A 255 -23.38 -0.05 -17.11
CA PHE A 255 -23.52 0.75 -15.90
C PHE A 255 -22.20 0.86 -15.12
N GLY A 256 -21.07 0.54 -15.76
CA GLY A 256 -19.76 0.43 -15.11
C GLY A 256 -19.34 1.72 -14.42
N PHE A 257 -19.49 2.88 -15.07
CA PHE A 257 -19.16 4.18 -14.47
C PHE A 257 -20.06 4.51 -13.29
N THR A 258 -21.37 4.25 -13.38
CA THR A 258 -22.29 4.47 -12.24
C THR A 258 -21.92 3.62 -11.03
N LYS A 259 -21.52 2.36 -11.22
CA LYS A 259 -21.07 1.48 -10.12
C LYS A 259 -19.74 1.96 -9.52
N LEU A 260 -18.79 2.36 -10.37
CA LEU A 260 -17.52 2.97 -9.95
C LEU A 260 -17.80 4.21 -9.10
N ASP A 261 -18.60 5.16 -9.61
CA ASP A 261 -18.85 6.44 -8.96
C ASP A 261 -19.53 6.28 -7.60
N LYS A 262 -20.51 5.37 -7.51
CA LYS A 262 -21.12 5.00 -6.23
C LYS A 262 -20.08 4.53 -5.22
N SER A 263 -19.15 3.68 -5.65
CA SER A 263 -18.15 3.04 -4.78
C SER A 263 -17.07 4.04 -4.36
N VAL A 264 -16.52 4.81 -5.30
CA VAL A 264 -15.54 5.88 -5.04
C VAL A 264 -16.13 6.93 -4.09
N SER A 265 -17.38 7.36 -4.34
CA SER A 265 -18.08 8.28 -3.45
C SER A 265 -18.27 7.72 -2.05
N ALA A 266 -18.55 6.43 -1.91
CA ALA A 266 -18.69 5.78 -0.60
C ALA A 266 -17.35 5.67 0.14
N LEU A 267 -16.27 5.30 -0.57
CA LEU A 267 -14.91 5.30 -0.02
C LEU A 267 -14.46 6.69 0.45
N ALA A 268 -14.76 7.73 -0.34
CA ALA A 268 -14.47 9.12 0.02
C ALA A 268 -15.26 9.56 1.27
N LYS A 269 -16.55 9.21 1.37
CA LYS A 269 -17.39 9.49 2.56
C LYS A 269 -16.90 8.76 3.81
N ALA A 270 -16.35 7.56 3.65
CA ALA A 270 -15.70 6.80 4.73
C ALA A 270 -14.29 7.33 5.07
N ASP A 271 -13.82 8.36 4.36
CA ASP A 271 -12.48 8.94 4.47
C ASP A 271 -11.39 7.85 4.30
N LEU A 272 -11.57 6.92 3.36
CA LEU A 272 -10.58 5.88 3.06
C LEU A 272 -9.56 6.37 2.04
N ASN A 273 -8.30 5.93 2.16
CA ASN A 273 -7.27 6.28 1.18
C ASN A 273 -7.41 5.44 -0.09
N PHE A 274 -7.50 6.11 -1.23
CA PHE A 274 -7.56 5.50 -2.56
C PHE A 274 -6.88 6.38 -3.60
N GLU A 275 -6.57 5.78 -4.74
CA GLU A 275 -6.11 6.45 -5.96
C GLU A 275 -6.87 5.94 -7.18
N LEU A 276 -6.93 6.78 -8.22
CA LEU A 276 -7.49 6.39 -9.52
C LEU A 276 -6.34 6.13 -10.49
N LYS A 277 -6.36 4.94 -11.10
CA LYS A 277 -5.44 4.50 -12.15
C LYS A 277 -6.18 4.41 -13.47
N TYR A 278 -5.56 4.96 -14.51
CA TYR A 278 -6.14 5.06 -15.84
C TYR A 278 -5.17 4.51 -16.89
N ILE A 279 -5.61 3.52 -17.65
CA ILE A 279 -4.89 3.10 -18.86
C ILE A 279 -5.51 3.84 -20.04
N VAL A 280 -4.70 4.65 -20.72
CA VAL A 280 -5.16 5.41 -21.86
C VAL A 280 -5.14 4.50 -23.09
N LEU A 281 -6.30 4.35 -23.72
CA LEU A 281 -6.59 3.46 -24.84
C LEU A 281 -7.22 4.25 -25.98
N LYS A 282 -7.26 3.66 -27.18
CA LYS A 282 -7.98 4.25 -28.32
C LYS A 282 -9.46 4.50 -28.02
N GLU A 283 -10.08 3.67 -27.19
CA GLU A 283 -11.50 3.75 -26.85
C GLU A 283 -11.84 4.91 -25.89
N ASN A 284 -10.86 5.40 -25.12
CA ASN A 284 -11.11 6.34 -24.03
C ASN A 284 -10.17 7.55 -24.00
N PHE A 285 -9.16 7.67 -24.88
CA PHE A 285 -8.19 8.78 -24.82
C PHE A 285 -8.83 10.17 -24.83
N SER A 286 -9.97 10.34 -25.50
CA SER A 286 -10.75 11.59 -25.52
C SER A 286 -11.31 11.99 -24.14
N ASP A 287 -11.40 11.04 -23.21
CA ASP A 287 -11.94 11.24 -21.86
C ASP A 287 -10.88 11.73 -20.87
N HIS A 288 -9.60 11.78 -21.26
CA HIS A 288 -8.48 12.04 -20.35
C HIS A 288 -8.70 13.25 -19.43
N ILE A 289 -9.10 14.39 -20.00
CA ILE A 289 -9.37 15.61 -19.23
C ILE A 289 -10.51 15.41 -18.23
N ALA A 290 -11.63 14.82 -18.67
CA ALA A 290 -12.79 14.60 -17.82
C ALA A 290 -12.50 13.61 -16.69
N ILE A 291 -11.71 12.55 -16.96
CA ILE A 291 -11.26 11.59 -15.95
C ILE A 291 -10.31 12.27 -14.94
N LYS A 292 -9.43 13.15 -15.41
CA LYS A 292 -8.55 13.94 -14.54
C LYS A 292 -9.35 14.88 -13.65
N GLU A 293 -10.34 15.59 -14.18
CA GLU A 293 -11.26 16.43 -13.42
C GLU A 293 -12.06 15.61 -12.40
N TYR A 294 -12.55 14.43 -12.79
CA TYR A 294 -13.22 13.51 -11.88
C TYR A 294 -12.31 13.11 -10.71
N SER A 295 -11.06 12.71 -10.97
CA SER A 295 -10.08 12.39 -9.93
C SER A 295 -9.81 13.59 -8.99
N ASN A 296 -9.64 14.78 -9.57
CA ASN A 296 -9.39 16.01 -8.83
C ASN A 296 -10.57 16.41 -7.94
N SER A 297 -11.81 16.06 -8.31
CA SER A 297 -13.00 16.31 -7.49
C SER A 297 -12.96 15.59 -6.13
N PHE A 298 -12.18 14.52 -6.02
CA PHE A 298 -11.90 13.80 -4.77
C PHE A 298 -10.55 14.20 -4.13
N GLY A 299 -9.88 15.24 -4.66
CA GLY A 299 -8.55 15.65 -4.22
C GLY A 299 -7.46 14.62 -4.52
N LYS A 300 -7.65 13.79 -5.55
CA LYS A 300 -6.70 12.74 -5.95
C LYS A 300 -6.03 13.09 -7.27
N GLU A 301 -4.70 13.00 -7.32
CA GLU A 301 -3.97 13.05 -8.58
C GLU A 301 -4.24 11.79 -9.41
N LEU A 302 -4.60 11.96 -10.67
CA LEU A 302 -4.82 10.86 -11.59
C LEU A 302 -3.48 10.22 -11.98
N LYS A 303 -3.33 8.92 -11.73
CA LYS A 303 -2.19 8.14 -12.25
C LYS A 303 -2.60 7.48 -13.55
N TYR A 304 -1.78 7.60 -14.59
CA TYR A 304 -2.07 6.97 -15.87
C TYR A 304 -0.85 6.38 -16.55
N GLY A 305 -1.11 5.47 -17.48
CA GLY A 305 -0.09 4.84 -18.33
C GLY A 305 -0.63 4.55 -19.73
N PHE A 306 0.26 4.11 -20.62
CA PHE A 306 -0.04 3.85 -22.03
C PHE A 306 0.32 2.43 -22.49
N GLU A 307 1.01 1.68 -21.64
CA GLU A 307 1.60 0.39 -22.01
C GLU A 307 0.63 -0.75 -21.80
N LEU A 308 0.45 -1.56 -22.84
CA LEU A 308 -0.25 -2.83 -22.77
C LEU A 308 0.75 -3.98 -22.83
N PHE A 309 0.51 -4.98 -22.00
CA PHE A 309 1.27 -6.22 -21.99
C PHE A 309 0.56 -7.29 -22.81
N PRO A 310 1.29 -8.27 -23.40
CA PRO A 310 0.69 -9.42 -24.06
C PRO A 310 -0.33 -10.14 -23.15
N THR A 311 -1.22 -10.90 -23.76
CA THR A 311 -2.19 -11.72 -23.04
C THR A 311 -1.50 -12.86 -22.29
N LEU A 312 -2.21 -13.57 -21.42
CA LEU A 312 -1.70 -14.75 -20.72
C LEU A 312 -1.20 -15.85 -21.68
N HIS A 313 -1.64 -15.85 -22.93
CA HIS A 313 -1.18 -16.78 -23.97
C HIS A 313 0.11 -16.33 -24.66
N GLY A 314 0.66 -15.18 -24.27
CA GLY A 314 1.81 -14.56 -24.93
C GLY A 314 1.48 -13.98 -26.32
N ASP A 315 0.19 -13.84 -26.66
CA ASP A 315 -0.24 -13.20 -27.89
C ASP A 315 -0.55 -11.70 -27.70
N ASN A 316 -0.55 -10.96 -28.81
CA ASN A 316 -0.76 -9.51 -28.81
C ASN A 316 -2.21 -9.14 -29.18
N LYS A 317 -3.21 -9.97 -28.84
CA LYS A 317 -4.62 -9.70 -29.23
C LYS A 317 -5.13 -8.36 -28.69
N ASN A 318 -4.63 -7.90 -27.56
CA ASN A 318 -5.00 -6.62 -26.96
C ASN A 318 -4.20 -5.42 -27.49
N ALA A 319 -3.12 -5.62 -28.25
CA ALA A 319 -2.25 -4.54 -28.73
C ALA A 319 -2.98 -3.56 -29.67
N GLY A 320 -4.09 -4.00 -30.29
CA GLY A 320 -4.94 -3.15 -31.12
C GLY A 320 -5.51 -1.93 -30.39
N HIS A 321 -5.64 -2.00 -29.06
CA HIS A 321 -6.22 -0.95 -28.21
C HIS A 321 -5.20 0.10 -27.74
N GLN A 322 -3.90 -0.17 -27.93
CA GLN A 322 -2.82 0.75 -27.52
C GLN A 322 -2.75 1.98 -28.43
N LEU A 323 -2.49 3.14 -27.83
CA LEU A 323 -2.25 4.38 -28.57
C LEU A 323 -0.94 4.32 -29.38
N THR A 324 -0.94 5.02 -30.51
CA THR A 324 0.27 5.33 -31.25
C THR A 324 1.12 6.36 -30.50
N PRO A 325 2.45 6.43 -30.75
CA PRO A 325 3.30 7.46 -30.15
C PRO A 325 2.79 8.90 -30.38
N SER A 326 2.19 9.19 -31.54
CA SER A 326 1.63 10.50 -31.85
C SER A 326 0.43 10.84 -30.94
N GLU A 327 -0.47 9.88 -30.68
CA GLU A 327 -1.62 10.06 -29.79
C GLU A 327 -1.17 10.19 -28.33
N ILE A 328 -0.15 9.44 -27.89
CA ILE A 328 0.44 9.59 -26.55
C ILE A 328 0.97 11.02 -26.36
N LEU A 329 1.68 11.56 -27.36
CA LEU A 329 2.19 12.93 -27.33
C LEU A 329 1.08 13.99 -27.26
N GLU A 330 -0.12 13.71 -27.76
CA GLU A 330 -1.26 14.62 -27.61
C GLU A 330 -1.72 14.68 -26.16
N ILE A 331 -1.81 13.54 -25.48
CA ILE A 331 -2.17 13.47 -24.06
C ILE A 331 -1.12 14.15 -23.18
N GLU A 332 0.17 13.87 -23.39
CA GLU A 332 1.24 14.47 -22.59
C GLU A 332 1.33 16.01 -22.75
N LYS A 333 0.94 16.54 -23.92
CA LYS A 333 0.83 17.99 -24.14
C LYS A 333 -0.29 18.60 -23.31
N LEU A 334 -1.43 17.92 -23.19
CA LEU A 334 -2.56 18.39 -22.38
C LEU A 334 -2.18 18.51 -20.90
N ASP A 335 -1.31 17.63 -20.41
CA ASP A 335 -0.84 17.66 -19.03
C ASP A 335 0.37 18.58 -18.79
N GLY A 336 0.93 19.17 -19.85
CA GLY A 336 2.12 20.03 -19.75
C GLY A 336 3.40 19.28 -19.34
N VAL A 337 3.39 17.93 -19.39
CA VAL A 337 4.53 17.07 -19.05
C VAL A 337 5.67 17.21 -20.07
N MET A 338 5.31 17.48 -21.33
CA MET A 338 6.26 17.65 -22.42
C MET A 338 6.68 19.11 -22.63
N SER A 339 7.96 19.41 -22.42
CA SER A 339 8.51 20.72 -22.83
C SER A 339 8.45 20.86 -24.36
N LYS A 340 8.04 22.04 -24.88
CA LYS A 340 8.07 22.37 -26.32
C LYS A 340 9.41 22.02 -27.01
N LYS A 341 10.51 21.98 -26.26
CA LYS A 341 11.87 21.65 -26.72
C LYS A 341 12.06 20.16 -26.99
N LEU A 342 11.51 19.28 -26.16
CA LEU A 342 11.58 17.82 -26.34
C LEU A 342 10.69 17.36 -27.51
N TYR A 343 9.52 17.99 -27.66
CA TYR A 343 8.64 17.75 -28.81
C TYR A 343 9.32 18.02 -30.17
N LYS A 344 10.05 19.14 -30.29
CA LYS A 344 10.80 19.48 -31.50
C LYS A 344 11.99 18.54 -31.78
N SER A 345 12.59 17.92 -30.75
CA SER A 345 13.75 17.05 -30.94
C SER A 345 13.38 15.64 -31.42
N LEU A 346 12.19 15.15 -31.06
CA LEU A 346 11.70 13.82 -31.44
C LEU A 346 11.10 13.78 -32.85
N HIS A 347 10.39 14.83 -33.28
CA HIS A 347 9.77 14.87 -34.61
C HIS A 347 10.74 15.09 -35.80
N GLY A 348 12.05 15.23 -35.54
CA GLY A 348 13.06 15.50 -36.57
C GLY A 348 14.17 14.46 -36.72
N LYS A 349 14.19 13.39 -35.89
CA LYS A 349 15.28 12.40 -35.91
C LYS A 349 14.72 10.98 -36.05
N LYS A 350 15.09 10.30 -37.14
CA LYS A 350 15.06 8.84 -37.19
C LYS A 350 16.03 8.33 -36.13
N VAL A 351 15.51 7.74 -35.06
CA VAL A 351 16.33 7.05 -34.06
C VAL A 351 16.54 5.63 -34.56
N THR A 352 17.77 5.31 -34.97
CA THR A 352 18.21 3.92 -35.17
C THR A 352 18.49 3.29 -33.80
N PRO A 353 17.97 2.08 -33.49
CA PRO A 353 18.01 1.51 -32.13
C PRO A 353 19.37 1.09 -31.56
N THR A 354 20.51 1.40 -32.18
CA THR A 354 21.78 0.72 -31.86
C THR A 354 22.82 1.53 -31.10
N ASP A 355 22.67 2.84 -30.91
CA ASP A 355 23.86 3.67 -30.60
C ASP A 355 23.93 4.25 -29.18
N ARG A 356 23.13 3.78 -28.21
CA ARG A 356 23.06 4.48 -26.90
C ARG A 356 23.30 3.72 -25.63
N TYR A 357 23.55 2.42 -25.66
CA TYR A 357 23.77 1.69 -24.42
C TYR A 357 24.76 0.56 -24.65
N GLY A 358 26.00 0.76 -24.18
CA GLY A 358 26.89 -0.33 -23.80
C GLY A 358 26.32 -1.04 -22.57
N PHE A 359 25.14 -1.64 -22.73
CA PHE A 359 24.49 -2.47 -21.73
C PHE A 359 25.00 -3.89 -21.95
N GLU A 360 25.84 -4.36 -21.02
CA GLU A 360 25.93 -5.79 -20.78
C GLU A 360 24.54 -6.27 -20.32
N PRO A 361 23.93 -7.25 -20.99
CA PRO A 361 22.59 -7.67 -20.64
C PRO A 361 22.55 -8.45 -19.32
N LEU A 362 21.52 -8.16 -18.52
CA LEU A 362 21.20 -8.76 -17.20
C LEU A 362 20.97 -10.29 -17.19
N TYR A 363 21.08 -10.98 -18.32
CA TYR A 363 20.82 -12.43 -18.48
C TYR A 363 22.07 -13.26 -18.75
N MET A 364 23.27 -12.69 -18.66
CA MET A 364 24.50 -13.48 -18.52
C MET A 364 24.69 -13.88 -17.05
N CYS A 365 23.99 -14.94 -16.61
CA CYS A 365 24.47 -15.72 -15.48
C CYS A 365 25.77 -16.43 -15.92
N SER A 366 26.89 -16.11 -15.28
CA SER A 366 28.09 -16.92 -15.37
C SER A 366 27.80 -18.33 -14.85
N ILE A 367 28.09 -19.33 -15.69
CA ILE A 367 28.20 -20.75 -15.29
C ILE A 367 29.40 -20.90 -14.36
#